data_AF-A0A380UL87-F1
#
_entry.id   AF-A0A380UL87-F1
#
_cell.length_a   1.000
_cell.length_b   1.000
_cell.length_c   1.000
_cell.angle_alpha   90.00
_cell.angle_beta   90.00
_cell.angle_gamma   90.00
#
_symmetry.space_group_name_H-M   'P 1'
#
loop_
_entity.id
_entity.type
_entity.pdbx_description
1 polymer ?
#
loop_
_entity_poly.entity_id
_entity_poly.type
_entity_poly.pdbx_seq_one_letter_code
_entity_poly.pdbx_strand_id
1 'polypeptide(L)'
;MLNKIKKILFIFGALFFIGCSSIERESCVDIFNNRVVVLTQDIQVVNSITLIDKNIFCGNRPYSNFYDNLDTFLSGLNNNQKKDFYATLLFAEFHRNYNGGKFVDFLLENKIKIFDQYIEIINDQELLSKMKYTDEELKNLKVIGNALKE
;
A
#
# COMPACT_ATOMS: atom_id res chain seq x y z
N MET A 1 0.36 12.92 -19.46
CA MET A 1 1.15 12.17 -18.45
C MET A 1 0.47 10.88 -18.00
N LEU A 2 -0.86 10.87 -17.78
CA LEU A 2 -1.64 9.64 -17.47
C LEU A 2 -1.29 8.43 -18.35
N ASN A 3 -1.13 8.61 -19.66
CA ASN A 3 -0.80 7.52 -20.58
C ASN A 3 0.59 6.89 -20.38
N LYS A 4 1.56 7.58 -19.77
CA LYS A 4 2.87 6.99 -19.42
C LYS A 4 2.79 6.25 -18.09
N ILE A 5 2.10 6.82 -17.10
CA ILE A 5 1.89 6.19 -15.78
C ILE A 5 1.07 4.91 -15.93
N LYS A 6 -0.04 4.96 -16.68
CA LYS A 6 -0.82 3.76 -17.05
C LYS A 6 0.03 2.70 -17.73
N LYS A 7 0.97 3.09 -18.62
CA LYS A 7 1.86 2.15 -19.32
C LYS A 7 2.89 1.51 -18.39
N ILE A 8 3.39 2.25 -17.40
CA ILE A 8 4.31 1.75 -16.36
C ILE A 8 3.57 0.77 -15.44
N LEU A 9 2.36 1.10 -15.01
CA LEU A 9 1.52 0.25 -14.16
C LEU A 9 1.03 -1.02 -14.89
N PHE A 10 0.76 -0.94 -16.19
CA PHE A 10 0.36 -2.09 -17.01
C PHE A 10 1.44 -3.18 -17.12
N ILE A 11 2.73 -2.82 -16.98
CA ILE A 11 3.85 -3.77 -17.02
C ILE A 11 3.92 -4.62 -15.74
N PHE A 12 3.39 -4.13 -14.62
CA PHE A 12 3.36 -4.86 -13.35
C PHE A 12 2.19 -5.85 -13.22
N GLY A 13 1.21 -5.81 -14.12
CA GLY A 13 -0.07 -6.53 -14.00
C GLY A 13 -0.17 -7.86 -14.75
N ALA A 14 0.90 -8.36 -15.37
CA ALA A 14 0.82 -9.46 -16.32
C ALA A 14 1.61 -10.71 -15.91
N LEU A 15 1.33 -11.31 -14.75
CA LEU A 15 1.92 -12.61 -14.36
C LEU A 15 0.94 -13.55 -13.65
N PHE A 16 0.26 -14.39 -14.44
CA PHE A 16 -0.32 -15.71 -14.13
C PHE A 16 -1.40 -15.89 -13.04
N PHE A 17 -2.60 -16.33 -13.49
CA PHE A 17 -3.75 -16.84 -12.73
C PHE A 17 -3.43 -18.16 -12.01
N ILE A 18 -2.41 -18.17 -11.16
CA ILE A 18 -2.19 -19.26 -10.21
C ILE A 18 -2.81 -18.76 -8.92
N GLY A 19 -3.89 -19.41 -8.48
CA GLY A 19 -4.53 -19.07 -7.21
C GLY A 19 -3.47 -19.03 -6.12
N CYS A 20 -3.37 -17.90 -5.42
CA CYS A 20 -2.46 -17.73 -4.29
C CYS A 20 -2.75 -18.86 -3.29
N SER A 21 -1.74 -19.68 -2.98
CA SER A 21 -1.91 -20.78 -2.04
C SER A 21 -2.25 -20.26 -0.65
N SER A 22 -2.83 -21.11 0.20
CA SER A 22 -3.13 -20.74 1.60
C SER A 22 -1.90 -20.25 2.35
N ILE A 23 -0.74 -20.88 2.10
CA ILE A 23 0.56 -20.55 2.71
C ILE A 23 1.08 -19.19 2.23
N GLU A 24 1.04 -18.92 0.92
CA GLU A 24 1.48 -17.62 0.38
C GLU A 24 0.62 -16.47 0.90
N ARG A 25 -0.70 -16.71 1.01
CA ARG A 25 -1.64 -15.74 1.57
C ARG A 25 -1.33 -15.44 3.04
N GLU A 26 -1.15 -16.46 3.86
CA GLU A 26 -0.78 -16.27 5.28
C GLU A 26 0.54 -15.51 5.41
N SER A 27 1.55 -15.90 4.65
CA SER A 27 2.83 -15.18 4.62
C SER A 27 2.69 -13.72 4.19
N CYS A 28 1.82 -13.41 3.22
CA CYS A 28 1.54 -12.03 2.81
C CYS A 28 0.86 -11.23 3.92
N VAL A 29 -0.13 -11.82 4.60
CA VAL A 29 -0.83 -11.17 5.73
C VAL A 29 0.13 -10.88 6.87
N ASP A 30 1.03 -11.81 7.19
CA ASP A 30 2.04 -11.62 8.24
C ASP A 30 3.03 -10.51 7.88
N ILE A 31 3.52 -10.48 6.63
CA ILE A 31 4.39 -9.40 6.14
C ILE A 31 3.67 -8.05 6.20
N PHE A 32 2.41 -7.99 5.74
CA PHE A 32 1.59 -6.79 5.78
C PHE A 32 1.47 -6.27 7.22
N ASN A 33 1.04 -7.13 8.15
CA ASN A 33 0.81 -6.73 9.54
C ASN A 33 2.11 -6.29 10.22
N ASN A 34 3.22 -7.00 9.97
CA ASN A 34 4.53 -6.60 10.49
C ASN A 34 4.93 -5.21 9.97
N ARG A 35 4.74 -4.94 8.67
CA ARG A 35 5.04 -3.62 8.10
C ARG A 35 4.20 -2.52 8.73
N VAL A 36 2.90 -2.74 8.95
CA VAL A 36 2.04 -1.75 9.63
C VAL A 36 2.59 -1.37 11.00
N VAL A 37 2.95 -2.37 11.81
CA VAL A 37 3.49 -2.14 13.17
C VAL A 37 4.86 -1.46 13.14
N VAL A 38 5.67 -1.71 12.11
CA VAL A 38 6.96 -1.03 11.92
C VAL A 38 6.77 0.42 11.48
N LEU A 39 5.83 0.68 10.56
CA LEU A 39 5.61 1.97 9.91
C LEU A 39 4.96 3.02 10.81
N THR A 40 4.11 2.62 11.75
CA THR A 40 3.40 3.57 12.60
C THR A 40 3.16 3.03 13.99
N GLN A 41 3.28 3.91 14.98
CA GLN A 41 2.92 3.66 16.38
C GLN A 41 1.62 4.39 16.79
N ASP A 42 0.97 5.11 15.86
CA ASP A 42 -0.32 5.72 16.14
C ASP A 42 -1.40 4.62 16.24
N ILE A 43 -1.88 4.41 17.46
CA ILE A 43 -2.85 3.36 17.79
C ILE A 43 -4.14 3.50 16.97
N GLN A 44 -4.60 4.72 16.67
CA GLN A 44 -5.81 4.92 15.87
C GLN A 44 -5.57 4.51 14.43
N VAL A 45 -4.40 4.84 13.86
CA VAL A 45 -4.03 4.41 12.50
C VAL A 45 -3.89 2.89 12.43
N VAL A 46 -3.22 2.26 13.40
CA VAL A 46 -3.10 0.80 13.48
C VAL A 46 -4.47 0.14 13.58
N ASN A 47 -5.37 0.65 14.43
CA ASN A 47 -6.72 0.14 14.57
C ASN A 47 -7.52 0.28 13.27
N SER A 48 -7.46 1.45 12.62
CA SER A 48 -8.11 1.66 11.32
C SER A 48 -7.61 0.70 10.25
N ILE A 49 -6.30 0.44 10.18
CA ILE A 49 -5.75 -0.49 9.21
C ILE A 49 -6.17 -1.93 9.56
N THR A 50 -6.13 -2.34 10.83
CA THR A 50 -6.49 -3.72 11.23
C THR A 50 -7.95 -4.09 10.93
N LEU A 51 -8.85 -3.12 10.80
CA LEU A 51 -10.23 -3.36 10.34
C LEU A 51 -10.35 -3.86 8.89
N ILE A 52 -9.35 -3.60 8.04
CA ILE A 52 -9.41 -3.98 6.62
C ILE A 52 -9.19 -5.48 6.47
N ASP A 53 -10.09 -6.18 5.76
CA ASP A 53 -9.89 -7.59 5.36
C ASP A 53 -8.64 -7.73 4.48
N LYS A 54 -7.58 -8.36 5.00
CA LYS A 54 -6.31 -8.51 4.30
C LYS A 54 -6.39 -9.40 3.07
N ASN A 55 -7.47 -10.19 2.92
CA ASN A 55 -7.71 -10.92 1.69
C ASN A 55 -7.95 -10.00 0.48
N ILE A 56 -8.18 -8.69 0.69
CA ILE A 56 -8.25 -7.69 -0.38
C ILE A 56 -6.87 -7.48 -1.04
N PHE A 57 -5.80 -7.50 -0.24
CA PHE A 57 -4.44 -7.27 -0.71
C PHE A 57 -3.69 -8.57 -0.97
N CYS A 58 -3.87 -9.57 -0.11
CA CYS A 58 -3.12 -10.82 -0.09
C CYS A 58 -3.87 -12.01 -0.67
N GLY A 59 -5.13 -11.84 -1.10
CA GLY A 59 -6.01 -12.95 -1.43
C GLY A 59 -6.89 -12.70 -2.64
N ASN A 60 -8.09 -13.24 -2.59
CA ASN A 60 -9.04 -13.29 -3.71
C ASN A 60 -10.21 -12.31 -3.56
N ARG A 61 -10.19 -11.41 -2.56
CA ARG A 61 -11.24 -10.40 -2.43
C ARG A 61 -11.01 -9.28 -3.44
N PRO A 62 -12.08 -8.73 -4.04
CA PRO A 62 -11.94 -7.63 -4.97
C PRO A 62 -11.54 -6.36 -4.23
N TYR A 63 -10.74 -5.52 -4.90
CA TYR A 63 -10.29 -4.24 -4.38
C TYR A 63 -11.44 -3.24 -4.15
N SER A 64 -12.59 -3.42 -4.82
CA SER A 64 -13.81 -2.62 -4.58
C SER A 64 -14.28 -2.70 -3.13
N ASN A 65 -14.10 -3.83 -2.46
CA ASN A 65 -14.47 -3.98 -1.05
C ASN A 65 -13.72 -3.00 -0.14
N PHE A 66 -12.49 -2.60 -0.50
CA PHE A 66 -11.75 -1.58 0.24
C PHE A 66 -12.39 -0.21 0.04
N TYR A 67 -12.68 0.17 -1.22
CA TYR A 67 -13.28 1.47 -1.54
C TYR A 67 -14.68 1.64 -0.96
N ASP A 68 -15.52 0.61 -1.05
CA ASP A 68 -16.90 0.64 -0.56
C ASP A 68 -16.98 0.81 0.97
N ASN A 69 -15.90 0.51 1.70
CA ASN A 69 -15.82 0.60 3.15
C ASN A 69 -14.82 1.68 3.64
N LEU A 70 -14.31 2.53 2.74
CA LEU A 70 -13.25 3.47 3.07
C LEU A 70 -13.65 4.44 4.20
N ASP A 71 -14.87 4.96 4.18
CA ASP A 71 -15.38 5.87 5.22
C ASP A 71 -15.36 5.22 6.61
N THR A 72 -15.63 3.91 6.68
CA THR A 72 -15.55 3.14 7.92
C THR A 72 -14.11 3.09 8.44
N PHE A 73 -13.13 2.84 7.57
CA PHE A 73 -11.72 2.76 7.96
C PHE A 73 -11.16 4.12 8.39
N LEU A 74 -11.61 5.21 7.78
CA LEU A 74 -11.16 6.56 8.08
C LEU A 74 -11.95 7.24 9.21
N SER A 75 -13.00 6.60 9.71
CA SER A 75 -13.85 7.14 10.77
C SER A 75 -13.05 7.39 12.03
N GLY A 76 -13.18 8.59 12.60
CA GLY A 76 -12.47 9.00 13.81
C GLY A 76 -11.02 9.47 13.59
N LEU A 77 -10.42 9.27 12.42
CA LEU A 77 -9.09 9.77 12.12
C LEU A 77 -9.13 11.28 11.81
N ASN A 78 -8.18 12.03 12.38
CA ASN A 78 -7.93 13.41 11.98
C ASN A 78 -7.17 13.49 10.65
N ASN A 79 -6.98 14.70 10.11
CA ASN A 79 -6.37 14.89 8.80
C ASN A 79 -4.94 14.36 8.69
N ASN A 80 -4.14 14.45 9.75
CA ASN A 80 -2.77 13.93 9.74
C ASN A 80 -2.80 12.40 9.81
N GLN A 81 -3.61 11.84 10.70
CA GLN A 81 -3.79 10.39 10.81
C GLN A 81 -4.32 9.76 9.53
N LYS A 82 -5.18 10.44 8.77
CA LYS A 82 -5.61 9.98 7.44
C LYS A 82 -4.44 9.89 6.46
N LYS A 83 -3.54 10.87 6.45
CA LYS A 83 -2.34 10.82 5.61
C LYS A 83 -1.42 9.67 6.04
N ASP A 84 -1.23 9.51 7.33
CA ASP A 84 -0.41 8.42 7.89
C ASP A 84 -1.03 7.06 7.60
N PHE A 85 -2.37 6.94 7.65
CA PHE A 85 -3.11 5.75 7.24
C PHE A 85 -2.81 5.40 5.77
N TYR A 86 -2.96 6.36 4.86
CA TYR A 86 -2.73 6.11 3.43
C TYR A 86 -1.26 5.81 3.13
N ALA A 87 -0.31 6.52 3.75
CA ALA A 87 1.11 6.26 3.58
C ALA A 87 1.49 4.89 4.15
N THR A 88 1.07 4.58 5.37
CA THR A 88 1.30 3.27 5.99
C THR A 88 0.73 2.16 5.12
N LEU A 89 -0.50 2.32 4.63
CA LEU A 89 -1.13 1.33 3.78
C LEU A 89 -0.35 1.14 2.48
N LEU A 90 0.07 2.22 1.82
CA LEU A 90 0.88 2.18 0.59
C LEU A 90 2.12 1.30 0.78
N PHE A 91 2.90 1.51 1.84
CA PHE A 91 4.10 0.72 2.09
C PHE A 91 3.77 -0.71 2.57
N ALA A 92 2.78 -0.87 3.46
CA ALA A 92 2.42 -2.17 4.01
C ALA A 92 1.90 -3.14 2.94
N GLU A 93 1.03 -2.67 2.03
CA GLU A 93 0.48 -3.48 0.95
C GLU A 93 1.46 -3.71 -0.20
N PHE A 94 2.57 -2.95 -0.26
CA PHE A 94 3.49 -2.99 -1.38
C PHE A 94 4.30 -4.28 -1.39
N HIS A 95 3.69 -5.31 -1.96
CA HIS A 95 4.27 -6.61 -2.20
C HIS A 95 4.20 -6.89 -3.70
N ARG A 96 5.19 -7.60 -4.23
CA ARG A 96 5.16 -8.21 -5.58
C ARG A 96 3.84 -8.95 -5.85
N ASN A 97 2.73 -8.30 -6.25
CA ASN A 97 1.73 -8.90 -7.13
C ASN A 97 0.54 -8.00 -7.56
N TYR A 98 0.07 -8.29 -8.78
CA TYR A 98 -1.28 -8.18 -9.37
C TYR A 98 -2.16 -6.93 -9.22
N ASN A 99 -2.24 -6.34 -8.02
CA ASN A 99 -3.13 -5.23 -7.69
C ASN A 99 -2.36 -4.00 -7.19
N GLY A 100 -1.04 -4.06 -7.01
CA GLY A 100 -0.24 -2.98 -6.41
C GLY A 100 -0.30 -1.63 -7.13
N GLY A 101 -0.84 -1.58 -8.35
CA GLY A 101 -1.17 -0.34 -9.02
C GLY A 101 -2.49 0.31 -8.57
N LYS A 102 -3.46 -0.47 -8.10
CA LYS A 102 -4.83 0.02 -7.83
C LYS A 102 -4.89 1.02 -6.69
N PHE A 103 -4.08 0.84 -5.66
CA PHE A 103 -4.02 1.82 -4.58
C PHE A 103 -3.32 3.09 -5.01
N VAL A 104 -2.21 2.97 -5.76
CA VAL A 104 -1.51 4.13 -6.32
C VAL A 104 -2.45 4.90 -7.25
N ASP A 105 -3.17 4.21 -8.15
CA ASP A 105 -4.18 4.81 -9.02
C ASP A 105 -5.27 5.51 -8.20
N PHE A 106 -5.79 4.86 -7.15
CA PHE A 106 -6.75 5.47 -6.25
C PHE A 106 -6.21 6.75 -5.58
N LEU A 107 -4.99 6.72 -5.06
CA LEU A 107 -4.36 7.89 -4.43
C LEU A 107 -4.24 9.06 -5.42
N LEU A 108 -3.82 8.77 -6.65
CA LEU A 108 -3.64 9.76 -7.72
C LEU A 108 -4.97 10.32 -8.22
N GLU A 109 -5.95 9.45 -8.51
CA GLU A 109 -7.28 9.85 -9.00
C GLU A 109 -8.03 10.71 -7.99
N ASN A 110 -7.88 10.41 -6.70
CA ASN A 110 -8.51 11.16 -5.60
C ASN A 110 -7.65 12.29 -5.04
N LYS A 111 -6.47 12.56 -5.63
CA LYS A 111 -5.54 13.63 -5.22
C LYS A 111 -5.18 13.57 -3.72
N ILE A 112 -4.96 12.36 -3.22
CA ILE A 112 -4.60 12.12 -1.82
C ILE A 112 -3.15 12.56 -1.59
N LYS A 113 -2.98 13.64 -0.82
CA LYS A 113 -1.67 14.28 -0.59
C LYS A 113 -0.90 13.62 0.56
N ILE A 114 -0.08 12.63 0.23
CA ILE A 114 0.79 11.90 1.19
C ILE A 114 2.27 12.01 0.86
N PHE A 115 2.67 12.91 -0.03
CA PHE A 115 4.06 13.01 -0.51
C PHE A 115 5.07 13.27 0.62
N ASP A 116 4.72 14.10 1.59
CA ASP A 116 5.60 14.41 2.72
C ASP A 116 5.86 13.16 3.57
N GLN A 117 4.80 12.43 3.95
CA GLN A 117 4.89 11.15 4.67
C GLN A 117 5.68 10.12 3.85
N TYR A 118 5.44 10.06 2.55
CA TYR A 118 6.14 9.15 1.66
C TYR A 118 7.66 9.40 1.63
N ILE A 119 8.07 10.67 1.53
CA ILE A 119 9.48 11.06 1.50
C ILE A 119 10.18 10.79 2.82
N GLU A 120 9.48 10.98 3.94
CA GLU A 120 9.99 10.63 5.27
C GLU A 120 10.30 9.12 5.35
N ILE A 121 9.34 8.28 4.98
CA ILE A 121 9.47 6.82 5.05
C ILE A 121 10.53 6.29 4.07
N ILE A 122 10.52 6.72 2.81
CA ILE A 122 11.43 6.16 1.78
C ILE A 122 12.91 6.55 1.99
N ASN A 123 13.17 7.61 2.76
CA ASN A 123 14.53 8.04 3.07
C ASN A 123 15.06 7.48 4.39
N ASP A 124 14.19 6.89 5.22
CA ASP A 124 14.60 6.23 6.45
C ASP A 124 15.14 4.82 6.14
N GLN A 125 16.46 4.71 6.02
CA GLN A 125 17.13 3.44 5.73
C GLN A 125 16.97 2.42 6.86
N GLU A 126 16.91 2.87 8.12
CA GLU A 126 16.74 1.97 9.26
C GLU A 126 15.34 1.37 9.23
N LEU A 127 14.32 2.20 9.01
CA LEU A 127 12.93 1.77 8.88
C LEU A 127 12.74 0.83 7.68
N LEU A 128 13.28 1.18 6.50
CA LEU A 128 13.17 0.33 5.31
C LEU A 128 13.83 -1.03 5.48
N SER A 129 14.95 -1.11 6.22
CA SER A 129 15.63 -2.39 6.50
C SER A 129 14.73 -3.36 7.30
N LYS A 130 13.84 -2.83 8.15
CA LYS A 130 12.88 -3.60 8.95
C LYS A 130 11.71 -4.13 8.10
N MET A 131 11.39 -3.49 6.98
CA MET A 131 10.27 -3.88 6.09
C MET A 131 10.59 -5.06 5.16
N LYS A 132 11.86 -5.45 5.06
CA LYS A 132 12.34 -6.59 4.26
C LYS A 132 11.89 -6.55 2.79
N TYR A 133 11.93 -5.39 2.16
CA TYR A 133 11.68 -5.28 0.72
C TYR A 133 12.79 -5.96 -0.08
N THR A 134 12.42 -6.50 -1.23
CA THR A 134 13.36 -6.86 -2.29
C THR A 134 13.91 -5.62 -3.00
N ASP A 135 15.06 -5.74 -3.66
CA ASP A 135 15.64 -4.63 -4.45
C ASP A 135 14.69 -4.12 -5.54
N GLU A 136 13.90 -5.02 -6.13
CA GLU A 136 12.89 -4.66 -7.12
C GLU A 136 11.76 -3.83 -6.50
N GLU A 137 11.26 -4.23 -5.33
CA GLU A 137 10.21 -3.48 -4.64
C GLU A 137 10.70 -2.08 -4.25
N LEU A 138 11.93 -1.97 -3.72
CA LEU A 138 12.54 -0.67 -3.41
C LEU A 138 12.68 0.21 -4.66
N LYS A 139 13.07 -0.37 -5.79
CA LYS A 139 13.16 0.36 -7.06
C LYS A 139 11.77 0.87 -7.51
N ASN A 140 10.74 0.06 -7.36
CA ASN A 140 9.38 0.43 -7.76
C ASN A 140 8.78 1.50 -6.84
N LEU A 141 9.01 1.41 -5.53
CA LEU A 141 8.63 2.46 -4.58
C LEU A 141 9.24 3.80 -5.02
N LYS A 142 10.55 3.85 -5.29
CA LYS A 142 11.22 5.06 -5.79
C LYS A 142 10.56 5.66 -7.05
N VAL A 143 10.04 4.82 -7.96
CA VAL A 143 9.30 5.29 -9.14
C VAL A 143 7.95 5.89 -8.76
N ILE A 144 7.21 5.26 -7.84
CA ILE A 144 5.92 5.75 -7.33
C ILE A 144 6.07 7.11 -6.66
N GLY A 145 7.16 7.32 -5.90
CA GLY A 145 7.45 8.61 -5.28
C GLY A 145 7.43 9.79 -6.27
N ASN A 146 7.88 9.57 -7.52
CA ASN A 146 7.82 10.61 -8.54
C ASN A 146 6.38 10.93 -8.99
N ALA A 147 5.49 9.94 -9.01
CA ALA A 147 4.09 10.14 -9.37
C ALA A 147 3.30 10.84 -8.26
N LEU A 148 3.62 10.58 -6.99
CA LEU A 148 2.96 11.21 -5.84
C LEU A 148 3.34 12.68 -5.61
N LYS A 149 4.35 13.18 -6.32
CA LYS A 149 4.80 14.58 -6.23
C LYS A 149 3.85 15.57 -6.94
N GLU A 150 3.04 15.08 -7.89
CA GLU A 150 2.09 15.86 -8.71
C GLU A 150 0.78 16.18 -7.97
#